data_AF-A0A831JKS7-F1
#
_entry.id   AF-A0A831JKS7-F1
#
_cell.length_a   1.000
_cell.length_b   1.000
_cell.length_c   1.000
_cell.angle_alpha   90.00
_cell.angle_beta   90.00
_cell.angle_gamma   90.00
#
_symmetry.space_group_name_H-M   'P 1'
#
loop_
_entity.id
_entity.type
_entity.pdbx_description
1 polymer ?
#
loop_
_entity_poly.entity_id
_entity_poly.type
_entity_poly.pdbx_seq_one_letter_code
_entity_poly.pdbx_strand_id
1 'polypeptide(L)'
;MNFATKTFQALRIEVNDEMGTISKGIEGAIDILVPGGRLVVISFQGLEDKTVKEIFKQKAKEGIIKFVTKDTIKPKWSEVTKNPRARSAKMKIVEKL
;
A
#
# COMPACT_ATOMS: atom_id res chain seq x y z
N MET A 1 -17.77 1.22 -24.47
CA MET A 1 -16.91 1.95 -23.51
C MET A 1 -17.80 2.96 -22.79
N ASN A 2 -18.24 2.65 -21.56
CA ASN A 2 -19.22 3.47 -20.85
C ASN A 2 -18.55 4.74 -20.29
N PHE A 3 -18.98 5.91 -20.76
CA PHE A 3 -18.53 7.23 -20.29
C PHE A 3 -18.80 7.44 -18.78
N ALA A 4 -19.82 6.77 -18.24
CA ALA A 4 -20.19 6.82 -16.83
C ALA A 4 -19.12 6.23 -15.89
N THR A 5 -18.35 5.22 -16.32
CA THR A 5 -17.38 4.53 -15.43
C THR A 5 -16.25 5.46 -15.00
N LYS A 6 -15.81 6.37 -15.87
CA LYS A 6 -14.77 7.36 -15.55
C LYS A 6 -15.30 8.45 -14.61
N THR A 7 -16.57 8.85 -14.76
CA THR A 7 -17.24 9.85 -13.91
C THR A 7 -17.50 9.30 -12.50
N PHE A 8 -18.01 8.07 -12.37
CA PHE A 8 -18.20 7.43 -11.07
C PHE A 8 -16.85 7.07 -10.40
N GLN A 9 -15.81 6.78 -11.17
CA GLN A 9 -14.45 6.60 -10.65
C GLN A 9 -13.87 7.93 -10.12
N ALA A 10 -14.09 9.05 -10.80
CA ALA A 10 -13.67 10.38 -10.34
C ALA A 10 -14.44 10.82 -9.08
N LEU A 11 -15.76 10.60 -9.04
CA LEU A 11 -16.58 10.83 -7.84
C LEU A 11 -16.14 9.97 -6.66
N ARG A 12 -15.73 8.71 -6.87
CA ARG A 12 -15.21 7.87 -5.77
C ARG A 12 -13.84 8.33 -5.25
N ILE A 13 -13.03 8.97 -6.09
CA ILE A 13 -11.74 9.55 -5.70
C ILE A 13 -11.94 10.85 -4.92
N GLU A 14 -12.90 11.69 -5.32
CA GLU A 14 -13.21 12.99 -4.68
C GLU A 14 -14.01 12.85 -3.38
N VAL A 15 -14.96 11.92 -3.32
CA VAL A 15 -15.93 11.84 -2.20
C VAL A 15 -15.31 11.26 -0.93
N ASN A 16 -14.16 10.58 -0.99
CA ASN A 16 -13.78 9.65 0.08
C ASN A 16 -12.55 9.99 0.92
N ASP A 17 -11.77 11.05 0.63
CA ASP A 17 -10.56 11.40 1.42
C ASP A 17 -9.65 10.16 1.72
N GLU A 18 -9.72 9.15 0.82
CA GLU A 18 -9.16 7.80 1.02
C GLU A 18 -7.64 7.88 1.03
N MET A 19 -7.09 8.79 0.23
CA MET A 19 -5.66 9.09 0.16
C MET A 19 -5.12 9.64 1.48
N GLY A 20 -5.82 10.60 2.11
CA GLY A 20 -5.44 11.15 3.40
C GLY A 20 -5.54 10.12 4.51
N THR A 21 -6.57 9.27 4.46
CA THR A 21 -6.79 8.18 5.41
C THR A 21 -5.72 7.09 5.32
N ILE A 22 -5.31 6.70 4.11
CA ILE A 22 -4.22 5.73 3.91
C ILE A 22 -2.91 6.24 4.50
N SER A 23 -2.54 7.50 4.21
CA SER A 23 -1.30 8.09 4.72
C SER A 23 -1.29 8.14 6.25
N LYS A 24 -2.35 8.70 6.86
CA LYS A 24 -2.49 8.78 8.32
C LYS A 24 -2.49 7.39 8.97
N GLY A 25 -3.17 6.41 8.35
CA GLY A 25 -3.22 5.04 8.85
C GLY A 25 -1.86 4.35 8.84
N ILE A 26 -1.08 4.52 7.77
CA ILE A 26 0.27 3.96 7.66
C ILE A 26 1.22 4.62 8.65
N GLU A 27 1.20 5.95 8.73
CA GLU A 27 2.05 6.69 9.67
C GLU A 27 1.73 6.33 11.12
N GLY A 28 0.44 6.34 11.50
CA GLY A 28 0.00 5.90 12.82
C GLY A 28 0.38 4.45 13.12
N ALA A 29 0.28 3.55 12.13
CA ALA A 29 0.72 2.16 12.30
C ALA A 29 2.24 2.04 12.54
N ILE A 30 3.06 2.86 11.89
CA ILE A 30 4.51 2.93 12.13
C ILE A 30 4.82 3.48 13.52
N ASP A 31 4.02 4.42 14.01
CA ASP A 31 4.25 5.08 15.30
C ASP A 31 3.92 4.17 16.50
N ILE A 32 2.90 3.32 16.38
CA ILE A 32 2.53 2.37 17.45
C ILE A 32 3.41 1.09 17.46
N LEU A 33 4.19 0.85 16.41
CA LEU A 33 5.06 -0.32 16.32
C LEU A 33 6.21 -0.20 17.31
N VAL A 34 6.41 -1.26 18.10
CA VAL A 34 7.62 -1.44 18.91
C VAL A 34 8.85 -1.64 18.01
N PRO A 35 10.07 -1.28 18.47
CA PRO A 35 11.30 -1.62 17.78
C PRO A 35 11.39 -3.12 17.44
N GLY A 36 11.78 -3.46 16.22
CA GLY A 36 11.75 -4.82 15.67
C GLY A 36 10.36 -5.30 15.20
N GLY A 37 9.29 -4.54 15.49
CA GLY A 37 7.95 -4.80 14.99
C GLY A 37 7.83 -4.59 13.48
N ARG A 38 6.94 -5.34 12.82
CA ARG A 38 6.80 -5.31 11.36
C ARG A 38 5.45 -4.81 10.91
N LEU A 39 5.45 -3.96 9.88
CA LEU A 39 4.27 -3.53 9.16
C LEU A 39 4.20 -4.22 7.80
N VAL A 40 3.07 -4.88 7.51
CA VAL A 40 2.77 -5.47 6.21
C VAL A 40 1.65 -4.69 5.56
N VAL A 41 1.88 -4.19 4.34
CA VAL A 41 0.88 -3.45 3.57
C VAL A 41 0.66 -4.14 2.23
N ILE A 42 -0.61 -4.42 1.90
CA ILE A 42 -1.04 -4.96 0.62
C ILE A 42 -1.85 -3.88 -0.10
N SER A 43 -1.40 -3.52 -1.30
CA SER A 43 -2.05 -2.53 -2.17
C SER A 43 -2.54 -3.19 -3.45
N PHE A 44 -3.69 -2.76 -3.97
CA PHE A 44 -4.26 -3.32 -5.20
C PHE A 44 -4.26 -2.31 -6.34
N GLN A 45 -4.28 -1.01 -6.02
CA GLN A 45 -4.29 0.06 -7.01
C GLN A 45 -2.92 0.74 -7.11
N GLY A 46 -2.63 1.31 -8.29
CA GLY A 46 -1.35 1.96 -8.56
C GLY A 46 -1.09 3.19 -7.67
N LEU A 47 -2.14 3.97 -7.40
CA LEU A 47 -2.04 5.18 -6.58
C LEU A 47 -1.71 4.83 -5.12
N GLU A 48 -2.43 3.87 -4.52
CA GLU A 48 -2.14 3.35 -3.17
C GLU A 48 -0.70 2.82 -3.06
N ASP A 49 -0.27 2.01 -4.03
CA ASP A 49 1.09 1.45 -4.09
C ASP A 49 2.16 2.55 -4.11
N LYS A 50 1.90 3.65 -4.83
CA LYS A 50 2.79 4.81 -4.90
C LYS A 50 2.87 5.50 -3.54
N THR A 51 1.74 5.83 -2.92
CA THR A 51 1.69 6.50 -1.61
C THR A 51 2.44 5.69 -0.55
N VAL A 52 2.21 4.37 -0.47
CA VAL A 52 2.91 3.48 0.48
C VAL A 52 4.43 3.52 0.25
N LYS A 53 4.89 3.50 -1.01
CA LYS A 53 6.33 3.57 -1.33
C LYS A 53 6.94 4.89 -0.93
N GLU A 54 6.25 5.99 -1.14
CA GLU A 54 6.74 7.33 -0.79
C GLU A 54 6.91 7.46 0.73
N ILE A 55 5.90 7.08 1.51
CA ILE A 55 5.97 7.08 2.98
C ILE A 55 7.10 6.18 3.48
N PHE A 56 7.18 4.93 3.00
CA PHE A 56 8.22 4.00 3.45
C PHE A 56 9.62 4.47 3.09
N LYS A 57 9.81 5.05 1.91
CA LYS A 57 11.11 5.63 1.52
C LYS A 57 11.48 6.80 2.40
N GLN A 58 10.53 7.66 2.73
CA GLN A 58 10.76 8.80 3.63
C GLN A 58 11.12 8.32 5.04
N LYS A 59 10.31 7.46 5.65
CA LYS A 59 10.55 6.92 6.99
C LYS A 59 11.83 6.10 7.09
N ALA A 60 12.24 5.42 6.01
CA ALA A 60 13.51 4.72 5.96
C ALA A 60 14.71 5.68 5.89
N LYS A 61 14.59 6.81 5.18
CA LYS A 61 15.63 7.87 5.17
C LYS A 61 15.76 8.53 6.53
N GLU A 62 14.65 8.69 7.26
CA GLU A 62 14.63 9.21 8.63
C GLU A 62 15.19 8.20 9.66
N GLY A 63 15.54 6.97 9.25
CA GLY A 63 16.07 5.95 10.14
C GLY A 63 15.03 5.36 11.10
N ILE A 64 13.74 5.54 10.81
CA ILE A 64 12.64 5.05 11.65
C ILE A 64 12.31 3.58 11.33
N ILE A 65 12.44 3.20 10.06
CA ILE A 65 12.14 1.85 9.58
C ILE A 65 13.24 1.36 8.65
N LYS A 66 13.31 0.04 8.44
CA LYS A 66 14.08 -0.60 7.37
C LYS A 66 13.19 -1.50 6.51
N PHE A 67 13.54 -1.63 5.24
CA PHE A 67 12.88 -2.58 4.35
C PHE A 67 13.32 -4.01 4.68
N VAL A 68 12.36 -4.89 4.93
CA VAL A 68 12.63 -6.33 5.14
C VAL A 68 12.84 -7.02 3.79
N THR A 69 12.16 -6.54 2.76
CA THR A 69 12.30 -7.03 1.38
C THR A 69 12.72 -5.90 0.44
N LYS A 70 13.70 -6.16 -0.43
CA LYS A 70 14.15 -5.18 -1.45
C LYS A 70 13.03 -4.83 -2.44
N ASP A 71 12.16 -5.79 -2.75
CA ASP A 71 11.13 -5.67 -3.78
C ASP A 71 9.72 -5.85 -3.24
N THR A 72 8.76 -5.41 -4.05
CA THR A 72 7.32 -5.64 -3.84
C THR A 72 7.01 -7.10 -4.17
N ILE A 73 6.43 -7.82 -3.21
CA ILE A 73 5.99 -9.19 -3.41
C ILE A 73 4.68 -9.19 -4.20
N LYS A 74 4.67 -9.92 -5.31
CA LYS A 74 3.50 -10.09 -6.20
C LYS A 74 2.94 -11.51 -6.05
N PRO A 75 1.63 -11.69 -6.28
CA PRO A 75 1.00 -13.02 -6.25
C PRO A 75 1.65 -13.94 -7.30
N LYS A 76 1.67 -15.24 -7.01
CA LYS A 76 2.11 -16.25 -7.98
C LYS A 76 1.00 -16.55 -8.98
N TRP A 77 1.35 -17.06 -10.16
CA TRP A 77 0.37 -17.40 -11.20
C TRP A 77 -0.71 -18.38 -10.70
N SER A 78 -0.31 -19.42 -9.96
CA SER A 78 -1.24 -20.39 -9.35
C SER A 78 -2.24 -19.75 -8.38
N GLU A 79 -1.84 -18.69 -7.68
CA GLU A 79 -2.69 -17.95 -6.75
C GLU A 79 -3.69 -17.08 -7.51
N VAL A 80 -3.26 -16.42 -8.59
CA VAL A 80 -4.13 -15.62 -9.45
C VAL A 80 -5.19 -16.48 -10.13
N THR A 81 -4.85 -17.71 -10.53
CA THR A 81 -5.83 -18.63 -11.13
C THR A 81 -6.90 -19.06 -10.13
N LYS A 82 -6.53 -19.28 -8.85
CA LYS A 82 -7.48 -19.64 -7.79
C LYS A 82 -8.25 -18.43 -7.26
N ASN A 83 -7.64 -17.24 -7.30
CA ASN A 83 -8.22 -15.99 -6.85
C ASN A 83 -7.86 -14.85 -7.83
N PRO A 84 -8.69 -14.61 -8.86
CA PRO A 84 -8.46 -13.55 -9.83
C PRO A 84 -8.34 -12.15 -9.22
N ARG A 85 -8.93 -11.90 -8.04
CA ARG A 85 -8.83 -10.61 -7.33
C ARG A 85 -7.42 -10.34 -6.80
N ALA A 86 -6.62 -11.37 -6.58
CA ALA A 86 -5.24 -11.23 -6.12
C ALA A 86 -4.32 -10.66 -7.20
N ARG A 87 -4.69 -10.72 -8.50
CA ARG A 87 -3.84 -10.36 -9.65
C ARG A 87 -3.06 -9.05 -9.49
N SER A 88 -3.69 -8.03 -8.92
CA SER A 88 -3.10 -6.69 -8.78
C SER A 88 -2.47 -6.43 -7.41
N ALA A 89 -2.47 -7.43 -6.52
CA ALA A 89 -1.93 -7.31 -5.18
C ALA A 89 -0.42 -7.06 -5.21
N LYS A 90 0.01 -6.13 -4.37
CA LYS A 90 1.39 -5.72 -4.18
C LYS A 90 1.65 -5.61 -2.69
N MET A 91 2.42 -6.56 -2.17
CA MET A 91 2.74 -6.64 -0.74
C MET A 91 4.13 -6.04 -0.46
N LYS A 92 4.24 -5.30 0.64
CA LYS A 92 5.49 -4.72 1.15
C LYS A 92 5.60 -4.93 2.65
N ILE A 93 6.83 -5.09 3.11
CA ILE A 93 7.15 -5.38 4.51
C ILE A 93 8.28 -4.45 4.96
N VAL A 94 8.03 -3.74 6.06
CA VAL A 94 9.02 -2.90 6.75
C VAL A 94 9.09 -3.28 8.22
N GLU A 95 10.24 -3.06 8.83
CA GLU A 95 10.50 -3.31 10.25
C GLU A 95 10.87 -1.99 10.92
N LYS A 96 10.27 -1.69 12.07
CA LYS A 96 10.61 -0.55 12.91
C LYS A 96 12.00 -0.75 13.50
N LEU A 97 12.83 0.28 13.45
CA LEU A 97 14.16 0.30 14.05
C LEU A 97 14.10 0.62 15.55
#